data_AF-A0A7J8WF83-F1
#
_entry.id   AF-A0A7J8WF83-F1
#
_cell.length_a   1.000
_cell.length_b   1.000
_cell.length_c   1.000
_cell.angle_alpha   90.00
_cell.angle_beta   90.00
_cell.angle_gamma   90.00
#
_symmetry.space_group_name_H-M   'P 1'
#
loop_
_entity.id
_entity.type
_entity.pdbx_description
1 polymer ?
#
loop_
_entity_poly.entity_id
_entity_poly.type
_entity_poly.pdbx_seq_one_letter_code
_entity_poly.pdbx_strand_id
1 'polypeptide(L)' 'MKELVEVPVERKQKNVLPPPNYGWVGQGSHVSPLYEGFGLGDVSNYDSVKNFAQLMWP' A
#
# COMPACT_ATOMS: atom_id res chain seq x y z
N MET A 1 -6.32 0.40 -10.32
CA MET A 1 -6.92 1.21 -9.24
C MET A 1 -8.11 0.50 -8.59
N LYS A 2 -9.17 0.11 -9.31
CA LYS A 2 -10.31 -0.62 -8.72
C LYS A 2 -9.89 -1.89 -7.96
N GLU A 3 -9.08 -2.73 -8.60
CA GLU A 3 -8.56 -3.97 -7.99
C GLU A 3 -7.75 -3.75 -6.71
N LEU A 4 -7.13 -2.58 -6.55
CA LEU A 4 -6.34 -2.25 -5.36
C LEU A 4 -7.23 -1.88 -4.17
N VAL A 5 -8.36 -1.22 -4.44
CA VAL A 5 -9.39 -0.88 -3.43
C VAL A 5 -10.13 -2.15 -2.96
N GLU A 6 -10.23 -3.16 -3.81
CA GLU A 6 -10.89 -4.43 -3.50
C GLU A 6 -10.00 -5.40 -2.69
N VAL A 7 -8.71 -5.11 -2.54
CA VAL A 7 -7.81 -5.92 -1.70
C VAL A 7 -8.31 -5.92 -0.24
N PRO A 8 -8.34 -7.07 0.46
CA PRO A 8 -8.70 -7.11 1.88
C PRO A 8 -7.84 -6.18 2.74
N VAL A 9 -8.46 -5.46 3.68
CA VAL A 9 -7.81 -4.44 4.50
C VAL A 9 -6.59 -4.99 5.25
N GLU A 10 -6.69 -6.23 5.75
CA GLU A 10 -5.62 -6.91 6.48
C GLU A 10 -4.37 -7.13 5.61
N ARG A 11 -4.55 -7.21 4.29
CA ARG A 11 -3.45 -7.33 3.33
C ARG A 11 -2.91 -5.95 2.94
N LYS A 12 -3.78 -4.96 2.73
CA LYS A 12 -3.37 -3.57 2.49
C LYS A 12 -2.48 -3.05 3.61
N GLN A 13 -2.84 -3.32 4.87
CA GLN A 13 -2.09 -2.95 6.07
C GLN A 13 -0.67 -3.55 6.13
N LYS A 14 -0.38 -4.61 5.37
CA LYS A 14 0.98 -5.19 5.29
C LYS A 14 1.90 -4.38 4.38
N ASN A 15 1.38 -3.47 3.55
CA ASN A 15 2.21 -2.51 2.83
C ASN A 15 2.71 -1.47 3.83
N VAL A 16 3.89 -1.71 4.37
CA VAL A 16 4.56 -0.81 5.32
C VAL A 16 5.83 -0.27 4.69
N LEU A 17 6.06 1.03 4.85
CA LEU A 17 7.30 1.68 4.45
C LEU A 17 7.97 2.29 5.67
N PRO A 18 9.31 2.36 5.70
CA PRO A 18 10.02 3.06 6.76
C PRO A 18 9.68 4.56 6.77
N PRO A 19 9.63 5.21 7.94
CA PRO A 19 9.49 6.67 8.04
C PRO A 19 10.55 7.41 7.21
N PRO A 20 10.23 8.57 6.61
CA PRO A 20 8.98 9.32 6.75
C PRO A 20 7.86 8.89 5.79
N ASN A 21 8.06 7.82 5.01
CA ASN A 21 7.11 7.38 4.01
C ASN A 21 6.02 6.50 4.64
N TYR A 22 4.80 6.61 4.11
CA TYR A 22 3.70 5.73 4.48
C TYR A 22 3.47 4.72 3.36
N GLY A 23 3.35 3.44 3.73
CA GLY A 23 2.91 2.38 2.82
C GLY A 23 1.41 2.53 2.56
N TRP A 24 0.57 1.70 3.17
CA TRP A 24 -0.87 1.91 3.11
C TRP A 24 -1.34 3.00 4.08
N VAL A 25 -2.18 3.90 3.57
CA VAL A 25 -2.93 4.90 4.32
C VAL A 25 -4.40 4.58 4.10
N GLY A 26 -5.18 4.45 5.17
CA GLY A 26 -6.58 4.07 5.06
C GLY A 26 -7.47 4.76 6.07
N GLN A 27 -8.75 4.40 6.01
CA GLN A 27 -9.79 4.94 6.86
C GLN A 27 -9.47 4.68 8.33
N GLY A 28 -9.43 5.73 9.14
CA GLY A 28 -9.02 5.67 10.54
C GLY A 28 -7.53 5.97 10.78
N SER A 29 -6.74 6.17 9.72
CA SER A 29 -5.41 6.76 9.88
C SER A 29 -5.53 8.26 10.23
N HIS A 30 -4.65 8.76 11.10
CA HIS A 30 -4.58 10.20 11.41
C HIS A 30 -4.25 11.07 10.17
N VAL A 31 -3.74 10.44 9.12
CA VAL A 31 -3.30 11.10 7.88
C VAL A 31 -4.47 11.31 6.91
N SER A 32 -5.48 10.44 6.95
CA SER A 32 -6.64 10.56 6.06
C SER A 32 -7.92 9.92 6.60
N PRO A 33 -8.97 10.72 6.89
CA PRO A 33 -10.27 10.20 7.27
C PRO A 33 -11.16 9.82 6.08
N LEU A 34 -10.85 10.28 4.86
CA LEU A 34 -11.78 10.20 3.70
C LEU A 34 -11.23 9.42 2.49
N TYR A 35 -9.93 9.16 2.44
CA TYR A 35 -9.31 8.46 1.33
C TYR A 35 -8.39 7.35 1.82
N GLU A 36 -8.21 6.33 0.98
CA GLU A 36 -7.13 5.38 1.11
C GLU A 36 -6.09 5.59 0.00
N GLY A 37 -4.86 5.18 0.27
CA GLY A 37 -3.73 5.34 -0.62
C GLY A 37 -2.61 4.35 -0.32
N PHE A 38 -1.70 4.21 -1.27
CA PHE A 38 -0.54 3.33 -1.16
C PHE A 38 0.71 4.09 -1.60
N GLY A 39 1.72 4.10 -0.75
CA GLY A 39 3.09 4.40 -1.11
C GLY A 39 3.81 3.11 -1.50
N LEU A 40 4.67 3.22 -2.51
CA LEU A 40 5.62 2.21 -2.90
C LEU A 40 7.01 2.85 -2.97
N GLY A 41 7.98 2.27 -2.26
CA GLY A 41 9.37 2.69 -2.31
C GLY A 41 10.08 2.10 -3.53
N ASP A 42 11.08 2.82 -4.04
CA ASP A 42 11.97 2.35 -5.12
C ASP A 42 11.22 1.79 -6.35
N VAL A 43 10.27 2.58 -6.86
CA VAL A 43 9.38 2.20 -7.98
C VAL A 43 10.11 1.91 -9.30
N SER A 44 11.36 2.35 -9.42
CA SER A 44 12.22 2.06 -10.57
C SER A 44 12.84 0.66 -10.51
N ASN A 45 12.79 0.00 -9.36
CA ASN A 45 13.29 -1.35 -9.17
C ASN A 45 12.17 -2.39 -9.41
N TYR A 46 12.44 -3.33 -10.32
CA TYR A 46 11.50 -4.38 -10.69
C TYR A 46 11.10 -5.27 -9.52
N ASP A 47 12.04 -5.65 -8.66
CA ASP A 47 11.78 -6.51 -7.52
C ASP A 47 10.90 -5.80 -6.48
N SER A 48 11.09 -4.50 -6.28
CA SER A 48 10.23 -3.68 -5.40
C SER A 48 8.78 -3.69 -5.88
N VAL A 49 8.55 -3.47 -7.18
CA VAL A 49 7.21 -3.51 -7.79
C VAL A 49 6.62 -4.92 -7.75
N LYS A 50 7.42 -5.95 -8.03
CA LYS A 50 6.99 -7.35 -8.01
C LYS A 50 6.58 -7.79 -6.60
N ASN A 51 7.39 -7.47 -5.58
CA ASN A 51 7.09 -7.80 -4.19
C ASN A 51 5.79 -7.13 -3.72
N PHE A 52 5.56 -5.87 -4.11
CA PHE A 52 4.29 -5.19 -3.85
C PHE A 52 3.11 -5.89 -4.52
N ALA A 53 3.25 -6.25 -5.81
CA ALA A 53 2.18 -6.92 -6.55
C ALA A 53 1.85 -8.30 -5.93
N GLN A 54 2.87 -9.10 -5.59
CA GLN A 54 2.70 -10.39 -4.93
C GLN A 54 2.08 -10.25 -3.53
N LEU A 55 2.39 -9.16 -2.82
CA LEU A 55 1.76 -8.87 -1.53
C LEU A 55 0.26 -8.60 -1.69
N MET A 56 -0.17 -7.91 -2.75
CA MET A 56 -1.57 -7.50 -2.96
C MET A 56 -2.41 -8.62 -3.61
N TRP A 57 -1.83 -9.31 -4.59
CA TRP A 57 -2.46 -10.36 -5.40
C TRP A 57 -1.55 -11.60 -5.46
N PRO A 58 -1.48 -12.38 -4.36
CA PRO A 58 -0.76 -13.65 -4.34
C PRO A 58 -1.38 -14.69 -5.27
#